data_AF-A0A2H0DL20-F1
#
_entry.id   AF-A0A2H0DL20-F1
#
_cell.length_a   1.000
_cell.length_b   1.000
_cell.length_c   1.000
_cell.angle_alpha   90.00
_cell.angle_beta   90.00
_cell.angle_gamma   90.00
#
_symmetry.space_group_name_H-M   'P 1'
#
loop_
_entity.id
_entity.type
_entity.pdbx_description
1 polymer ?
#
loop_
_entity_poly.entity_id
_entity_poly.type
_entity_poly.pdbx_seq_one_letter_code
_entity_poly.pdbx_strand_id
1 'polypeptide(L)'
;MESVEVLEPRGDEEFGGLCPGGHVYNLEVERNHNYFVSGILVHNCHHAAAATYRRTLEHLGCFNGGPPTLGLTATVERGDRLGLDTAFQEIVYQLQLLQAIKDGWLVDLRTKQVELNFSLDDIGLVSSDYNQGQLGEAMFRAGAAEATAEA
;
A
#
# COMPACT_ATOMS: atom_id res chain seq x y z
N MET A 1 1.15 19.53 -9.73
CA MET A 1 2.42 18.91 -9.31
C MET A 1 3.05 19.89 -8.35
N GLU A 2 2.94 19.60 -7.07
CA GLU A 2 3.32 20.55 -6.00
C GLU A 2 4.77 20.35 -5.58
N SER A 3 5.21 19.09 -5.54
CA SER A 3 6.60 18.73 -5.33
C SER A 3 6.96 17.47 -6.10
N VAL A 4 8.23 17.38 -6.49
CA VAL A 4 8.89 16.11 -6.80
C VAL A 4 10.01 16.00 -5.82
N GLU A 5 9.98 14.95 -5.02
CA GLU A 5 11.14 14.57 -4.25
C GLU A 5 11.83 13.43 -4.98
N VAL A 6 13.06 13.69 -5.39
CA VAL A 6 13.99 12.64 -5.80
C VAL A 6 14.63 12.14 -4.53
N LEU A 7 14.33 10.90 -4.16
CA LEU A 7 14.94 10.32 -2.97
C LEU A 7 16.41 10.03 -3.26
N GLU A 8 17.30 10.67 -2.50
CA GLU A 8 18.73 10.41 -2.57
C GLU A 8 19.05 9.09 -1.84
N PRO A 9 19.92 8.24 -2.43
CA PRO A 9 20.34 7.00 -1.80
C PRO A 9 21.12 7.29 -0.51
N ARG A 10 20.71 6.65 0.60
CA ARG A 10 21.42 6.76 1.88
C ARG A 10 22.39 5.58 2.04
N GLY A 11 23.57 5.67 1.45
CA GLY A 11 24.66 4.74 1.76
C GLY A 11 25.76 4.65 0.71
N ASP A 12 25.39 4.35 -0.54
CA ASP A 12 26.32 3.88 -1.57
C ASP A 12 26.24 4.63 -2.91
N GLU A 13 25.63 5.83 -2.92
CA GLU A 13 25.42 6.69 -4.11
C GLU A 13 24.54 6.08 -5.23
N GLU A 14 24.28 4.77 -5.20
CA GLU A 14 23.24 4.07 -5.93
C GLU A 14 22.23 3.45 -4.95
N PHE A 15 21.05 3.01 -5.40
CA PHE A 15 20.20 2.15 -4.57
C PHE A 15 20.83 0.75 -4.51
N GLY A 16 21.92 0.50 -3.78
CA GLY A 16 22.48 -0.85 -3.64
C GLY A 16 23.06 -1.49 -4.91
N GLY A 17 23.34 -0.73 -5.98
CA GLY A 17 23.60 -1.28 -7.33
C GLY A 17 22.37 -1.85 -8.05
N LEU A 18 21.17 -1.58 -7.51
CA LEU A 18 19.91 -2.22 -7.93
C LEU A 18 19.19 -1.45 -9.04
N CYS A 19 19.41 -0.15 -9.14
CA CYS A 19 18.88 0.67 -10.22
C CYS A 19 19.98 1.52 -10.87
N PRO A 20 20.70 1.01 -11.88
CA PRO A 20 21.70 1.80 -12.60
C PRO A 20 21.04 3.02 -13.25
N GLY A 21 21.30 4.22 -12.71
CA GLY A 21 20.65 5.48 -13.11
C GLY A 21 19.22 5.69 -12.60
N GLY A 22 18.73 4.83 -11.70
CA GLY A 22 17.33 4.83 -11.25
C GLY A 22 17.02 5.93 -10.27
N HIS A 23 16.21 6.88 -10.72
CA HIS A 23 15.59 7.85 -9.85
C HIS A 23 14.35 7.21 -9.24
N VAL A 24 14.25 7.22 -7.91
CA VAL A 24 13.00 6.90 -7.21
C VAL A 24 12.29 8.22 -6.96
N TYR A 25 11.14 8.38 -7.58
CA TYR A 25 10.31 9.58 -7.44
C TYR A 25 9.19 9.30 -6.46
N ASN A 26 9.07 10.12 -5.42
CA ASN A 26 7.83 10.23 -4.68
C ASN A 26 7.00 11.34 -5.32
N LEU A 27 5.81 10.99 -5.82
CA LEU A 27 4.89 11.93 -6.45
C LEU A 27 3.70 12.15 -5.54
N GLU A 28 3.68 13.28 -4.85
CA GLU A 28 2.55 13.69 -4.00
C GLU A 28 1.73 14.79 -4.69
N VAL A 29 0.42 14.64 -4.63
CA VAL A 29 -0.53 15.58 -5.24
C VAL A 29 -1.56 15.96 -4.18
N GLU A 30 -1.51 17.22 -3.74
CA GLU A 30 -2.16 17.83 -2.58
C GLU A 30 -3.67 17.56 -2.38
N ARG A 31 -4.40 17.22 -3.46
CA ARG A 31 -5.88 17.15 -3.44
C ARG A 31 -6.45 15.84 -3.93
N ASN A 32 -5.80 15.22 -4.90
CA ASN A 32 -6.18 13.93 -5.44
C ASN A 32 -4.90 13.21 -5.87
N HIS A 33 -4.70 11.95 -5.48
CA HIS A 33 -3.47 11.20 -5.79
C HIS A 33 -3.41 10.76 -7.26
N ASN A 34 -3.97 11.58 -8.17
CA ASN A 34 -4.08 11.37 -9.61
C ASN A 34 -3.11 12.30 -10.34
N TYR A 35 -2.39 11.78 -11.32
CA TYR A 35 -1.55 12.59 -12.21
C TYR A 35 -1.53 12.01 -13.62
N PHE A 36 -1.12 12.80 -14.60
CA PHE A 36 -0.99 12.36 -16.00
C PHE A 36 0.48 12.16 -16.37
N VAL A 37 0.78 11.01 -16.99
CA VAL A 37 2.07 10.74 -17.63
C VAL A 37 1.81 10.38 -19.08
N SER A 38 2.30 11.20 -20.01
CA SER A 38 2.13 10.97 -21.46
C SER A 38 0.68 10.71 -21.89
N GLY A 39 -0.29 11.37 -21.25
CA GLY A 39 -1.72 11.21 -21.53
C GLY A 39 -2.42 10.05 -20.80
N ILE A 40 -1.70 9.28 -20.00
CA ILE A 40 -2.24 8.20 -19.15
C ILE A 40 -2.54 8.77 -17.77
N LEU A 41 -3.75 8.52 -17.26
CA LEU A 41 -4.11 8.83 -15.87
C LEU A 41 -3.52 7.77 -14.93
N VAL A 42 -2.73 8.19 -13.93
CA VAL A 42 -2.07 7.31 -12.96
C VAL A 42 -2.57 7.60 -11.55
N HIS A 43 -2.86 6.56 -10.76
CA HIS A 43 -3.32 6.68 -9.38
C HIS A 43 -2.90 5.53 -8.45
N ASN A 44 -2.71 5.84 -7.16
CA ASN A 44 -2.53 4.85 -6.10
C ASN A 44 -3.87 4.15 -5.77
N CYS A 45 -4.15 3.01 -6.40
CA CYS A 45 -5.49 2.45 -6.50
C CYS A 45 -6.01 1.65 -5.30
N HIS A 46 -5.34 1.65 -4.16
CA HIS A 46 -5.83 1.00 -2.92
C HIS A 46 -7.17 1.58 -2.42
N HIS A 47 -7.54 2.80 -2.83
CA HIS A 47 -8.83 3.45 -2.57
C HIS A 47 -9.82 3.43 -3.74
N ALA A 48 -9.55 2.64 -4.79
CA ALA A 48 -10.31 2.72 -6.04
C ALA A 48 -11.81 2.39 -5.93
N ALA A 49 -12.23 1.62 -4.91
CA ALA A 49 -13.64 1.35 -4.65
C ALA A 49 -14.41 2.57 -4.10
N ALA A 50 -13.72 3.60 -3.60
CA ALA A 50 -14.35 4.76 -3.01
C ALA A 50 -15.23 5.49 -4.04
N ALA A 51 -16.44 5.88 -3.64
CA ALA A 51 -17.37 6.59 -4.52
C ALA A 51 -16.80 7.92 -5.05
N THR A 52 -15.96 8.59 -4.26
CA THR A 52 -15.22 9.78 -4.68
C THR A 52 -14.29 9.49 -5.86
N TYR A 53 -13.55 8.39 -5.81
CA TYR A 53 -12.64 7.98 -6.87
C TYR A 53 -13.38 7.66 -8.17
N ARG A 54 -14.46 6.87 -8.08
CA ARG A 54 -15.30 6.54 -9.25
C ARG A 54 -15.87 7.79 -9.92
N ARG A 55 -16.36 8.76 -9.15
CA ARG A 55 -16.84 10.04 -9.70
C ARG A 55 -15.75 10.81 -10.45
N THR A 56 -14.50 10.77 -9.98
CA THR A 56 -13.38 11.39 -10.68
C THR A 56 -13.11 10.70 -12.02
N LEU A 57 -13.07 9.37 -12.05
CA LEU A 57 -12.90 8.60 -13.29
C LEU A 57 -14.06 8.82 -14.29
N GLU A 58 -15.30 8.86 -13.81
CA GLU A 58 -16.48 9.18 -14.61
C GLU A 58 -16.39 10.59 -15.20
N HIS A 59 -16.01 11.59 -14.39
CA HIS A 59 -15.88 12.98 -14.84
C HIS A 59 -14.81 13.14 -15.93
N LEU A 60 -13.72 12.37 -15.84
CA LEU A 60 -12.66 12.34 -16.84
C LEU A 60 -13.00 11.49 -18.07
N GLY A 61 -14.17 10.84 -18.08
CA GLY A 61 -14.61 10.00 -19.18
C GLY A 61 -13.85 8.68 -19.32
N CYS A 62 -13.11 8.24 -18.29
CA CYS A 62 -12.27 7.03 -18.34
C CYS A 62 -13.06 5.75 -18.67
N PHE A 63 -14.36 5.72 -18.36
CA PHE A 63 -15.26 4.60 -18.69
C PHE A 63 -15.92 4.72 -20.07
N ASN A 64 -15.75 5.86 -20.76
CA ASN A 64 -16.47 6.23 -21.99
C ASN A 64 -15.51 6.73 -23.09
N GLY A 65 -14.38 6.04 -23.29
CA GLY A 65 -13.41 6.38 -24.34
C GLY A 65 -12.51 7.58 -24.04
N GLY A 66 -12.47 8.02 -22.78
CA GLY A 66 -11.51 9.00 -22.27
C GLY A 66 -10.09 8.43 -22.14
N PRO A 67 -9.21 9.07 -21.35
CA PRO A 67 -7.82 8.68 -21.28
C PRO A 67 -7.66 7.27 -20.69
N PRO A 68 -6.66 6.49 -21.16
CA PRO A 68 -6.28 5.24 -20.51
C PRO A 68 -5.91 5.48 -19.03
N THR A 69 -6.28 4.54 -18.16
CA THR A 69 -6.06 4.65 -16.71
C THR A 69 -5.19 3.50 -16.22
N LEU A 70 -4.12 3.83 -15.49
CA LEU A 70 -3.21 2.90 -14.84
C LEU A 70 -3.34 3.02 -13.31
N GLY A 71 -3.68 1.91 -12.66
CA GLY A 71 -3.69 1.80 -11.21
C GLY A 71 -2.40 1.16 -10.70
N LEU A 72 -1.76 1.78 -9.70
CA LEU A 72 -0.63 1.22 -8.98
C LEU A 72 -1.05 0.92 -7.53
N THR A 73 -0.83 -0.31 -7.06
CA THR A 73 -1.11 -0.69 -5.67
C THR A 73 -0.17 -1.79 -5.20
N ALA A 74 0.23 -1.73 -3.93
CA ALA A 74 0.94 -2.83 -3.25
C ALA A 74 -0.03 -3.89 -2.69
N THR A 75 -1.31 -3.56 -2.56
CA THR A 75 -2.35 -4.44 -1.97
C THR A 75 -3.53 -4.55 -2.92
N VAL A 76 -3.68 -5.72 -3.54
CA VAL A 76 -4.81 -6.02 -4.43
C VAL A 76 -6.03 -6.46 -3.63
N GLU A 77 -5.82 -7.24 -2.57
CA GLU A 77 -6.89 -7.76 -1.71
C GLU A 77 -7.34 -6.70 -0.69
N ARG A 78 -8.65 -6.44 -0.66
CA ARG A 78 -9.28 -5.51 0.30
C ARG A 78 -10.26 -6.28 1.17
N GLY A 79 -10.23 -6.02 2.48
CA GLY A 79 -11.09 -6.67 3.48
C GLY A 79 -12.59 -6.36 3.34
N ASP A 80 -12.97 -5.38 2.52
CA ASP A 80 -14.37 -4.97 2.28
C ASP A 80 -15.05 -5.69 1.10
N ARG A 81 -14.39 -6.68 0.48
CA ARG A 81 -14.88 -7.49 -0.66
C ARG A 81 -15.25 -6.68 -1.92
N LEU A 82 -14.95 -5.39 -1.96
CA LEU A 82 -15.08 -4.55 -3.15
C LEU A 82 -13.77 -4.61 -3.92
N GLY A 83 -13.82 -5.28 -5.08
CA GLY A 83 -12.68 -5.47 -5.96
C GLY A 83 -12.28 -4.22 -6.73
N LEU A 84 -11.06 -4.26 -7.25
CA LEU A 84 -10.55 -3.27 -8.21
C LEU A 84 -11.33 -3.31 -9.54
N ASP A 85 -12.10 -4.37 -9.79
CA ASP A 85 -12.97 -4.56 -10.95
C ASP A 85 -14.02 -3.44 -11.14
N THR A 86 -14.38 -2.75 -10.06
CA THR A 86 -15.27 -1.59 -10.10
C THR A 86 -14.66 -0.35 -10.79
N ALA A 87 -13.34 -0.32 -10.97
CA ALA A 87 -12.63 0.82 -11.54
C ALA A 87 -11.62 0.44 -12.63
N PHE A 88 -11.15 -0.81 -12.65
CA PHE A 88 -10.15 -1.32 -13.57
C PHE A 88 -10.63 -2.61 -14.23
N GLN A 89 -10.31 -2.77 -15.51
CA GLN A 89 -10.75 -3.92 -16.29
C GLN A 89 -9.93 -5.18 -15.99
N GLU A 90 -8.64 -5.01 -15.71
CA GLU A 90 -7.71 -6.12 -15.53
C GLU A 90 -6.48 -5.71 -14.71
N ILE A 91 -5.81 -6.72 -14.13
CA ILE A 91 -4.48 -6.60 -13.56
C ILE A 91 -3.50 -7.07 -14.62
N VAL A 92 -2.81 -6.13 -15.28
CA VAL A 92 -1.89 -6.43 -16.39
C VAL A 92 -0.50 -6.89 -15.92
N TYR A 93 -0.14 -6.62 -14.66
CA TYR A 93 1.15 -6.97 -14.10
C TYR A 93 1.09 -7.07 -12.57
N GLN A 94 1.85 -8.00 -12.00
CA GLN A 94 2.02 -8.14 -10.55
C GLN A 94 3.47 -8.50 -10.23
N LEU A 95 4.16 -7.64 -9.48
CA LEU A 95 5.48 -7.93 -8.91
C LEU A 95 5.30 -8.58 -7.53
N GLN A 96 5.77 -9.80 -7.37
CA GLN A 96 5.69 -10.53 -6.10
C GLN A 96 6.77 -10.03 -5.12
N LEU A 97 6.44 -9.86 -3.84
CA LEU A 97 7.38 -9.41 -2.80
C LEU A 97 8.65 -10.28 -2.77
N LEU A 98 8.49 -11.60 -2.74
CA LEU A 98 9.62 -12.53 -2.74
C LEU A 98 10.45 -12.47 -4.03
N GLN A 99 9.81 -12.16 -5.17
CA GLN A 99 10.53 -11.97 -6.44
C GLN A 99 11.36 -10.70 -6.38
N ALA A 100 10.77 -9.60 -5.89
CA ALA A 100 11.46 -8.33 -5.73
C ALA A 100 12.66 -8.43 -4.76
N ILE A 101 12.56 -9.24 -3.70
CA ILE A 101 13.70 -9.56 -2.82
C ILE A 101 14.78 -10.35 -3.58
N LYS A 102 14.40 -11.42 -4.29
CA LYS A 102 15.35 -12.27 -5.03
C LYS A 102 16.09 -11.53 -6.12
N ASP A 103 15.42 -10.60 -6.79
CA ASP A 103 15.99 -9.78 -7.85
C ASP A 103 16.80 -8.59 -7.29
N GLY A 104 16.88 -8.46 -5.96
CA GLY A 104 17.63 -7.43 -5.28
C GLY A 104 16.87 -6.12 -5.08
N TRP A 105 15.73 -5.89 -5.74
CA TRP A 105 14.94 -4.64 -5.62
C TRP A 105 14.50 -4.34 -4.19
N LEU A 106 14.35 -5.35 -3.33
CA LEU A 106 14.01 -5.20 -1.91
C LEU A 106 15.02 -5.93 -1.04
N VAL A 107 15.20 -5.42 0.17
CA VAL A 107 16.01 -6.07 1.22
C VAL A 107 15.32 -7.33 1.74
N ASP A 108 16.13 -8.27 2.27
CA ASP A 108 15.62 -9.48 2.90
C ASP A 108 14.66 -9.19 4.06
N LEU A 109 13.58 -9.98 4.11
CA LEU A 109 12.60 -9.90 5.18
C LEU A 109 13.15 -10.56 6.45
N ARG A 110 13.27 -9.78 7.53
CA ARG A 110 13.57 -10.29 8.87
C ARG A 110 12.34 -10.11 9.75
N THR A 111 11.70 -11.22 10.10
CA THR A 111 10.56 -11.22 11.01
C THR A 111 10.99 -11.65 12.41
N LYS A 112 10.52 -10.93 13.42
CA LYS A 112 10.52 -11.39 14.81
C LYS A 112 9.07 -11.61 15.20
N GLN A 113 8.74 -12.84 15.58
CA GLN A 113 7.42 -13.17 16.10
C GLN A 113 7.52 -13.25 17.62
N VAL A 114 6.71 -12.45 18.29
CA VAL A 114 6.57 -12.46 19.74
C VAL A 114 5.25 -13.16 20.06
N GLU A 115 5.32 -14.34 20.66
CA GLU A 115 4.13 -15.05 21.10
C GLU A 115 3.64 -14.49 22.43
N LEU A 116 2.37 -14.08 22.44
CA LEU A 116 1.69 -13.56 23.61
C LEU A 116 0.59 -14.53 24.01
N ASN A 117 0.47 -14.82 25.30
CA ASN A 117 -0.50 -15.79 25.79
C ASN A 117 -1.85 -15.13 26.09
N PHE A 118 -2.59 -14.74 25.04
CA PHE A 118 -3.96 -14.27 25.14
C PHE A 118 -4.81 -14.74 23.95
N SER A 119 -6.13 -14.78 24.14
CA SER A 119 -7.08 -15.12 23.08
C SER A 119 -7.65 -13.86 22.42
N LEU A 120 -7.74 -13.88 21.09
CA LEU A 120 -8.45 -12.86 20.32
C LEU A 120 -9.98 -13.06 20.37
N ASP A 121 -10.45 -14.25 20.77
CA ASP A 121 -11.89 -14.57 20.86
C ASP A 121 -12.59 -13.73 21.94
N ASP A 122 -11.83 -13.24 22.92
CA ASP A 122 -12.33 -12.42 24.03
C ASP A 122 -12.42 -10.92 23.66
N ILE A 123 -12.05 -10.54 22.44
CA ILE A 123 -11.97 -9.16 21.98
C ILE A 123 -13.12 -8.90 21.00
N GLY A 124 -13.97 -7.93 21.33
CA GLY A 124 -15.09 -7.56 20.48
C GLY A 124 -14.63 -6.94 19.16
N LEU A 125 -15.46 -7.04 18.13
CA LEU A 125 -15.25 -6.36 16.85
C LEU A 125 -16.03 -5.04 16.77
N VAL A 126 -15.41 -4.02 16.18
CA VAL A 126 -16.02 -2.74 15.82
C VAL A 126 -15.73 -2.48 14.35
N SER A 127 -16.79 -2.36 13.53
CA SER A 127 -16.64 -2.13 12.08
C SER A 127 -15.78 -3.17 11.36
N SER A 128 -15.87 -4.44 11.78
CA SER A 128 -15.08 -5.58 11.27
C SER A 128 -13.58 -5.56 11.62
N ASP A 129 -13.15 -4.69 12.51
CA ASP A 129 -11.82 -4.68 13.12
C ASP A 129 -11.92 -4.96 14.62
N TYR A 130 -10.82 -5.34 15.28
CA TYR A 130 -10.82 -5.52 16.74
C TYR A 130 -11.08 -4.19 17.46
N ASN A 131 -11.79 -4.27 18.58
CA ASN A 131 -11.94 -3.15 19.48
C ASN A 131 -10.56 -2.77 20.03
N GLN A 132 -10.01 -1.66 19.55
CA GLN A 132 -8.66 -1.20 19.85
C GLN A 132 -8.41 -1.03 21.36
N GLY A 133 -9.41 -0.62 22.13
CA GLY A 133 -9.31 -0.50 23.59
C GLY A 133 -9.19 -1.86 24.28
N GLN A 134 -10.08 -2.79 23.94
CA GLN A 134 -10.06 -4.15 24.49
C GLN A 134 -8.81 -4.93 24.07
N LEU A 135 -8.37 -4.76 22.83
CA LEU A 135 -7.13 -5.34 22.33
C LEU A 135 -5.91 -4.79 23.07
N GLY A 136 -5.84 -3.48 23.27
CA GLY A 136 -4.77 -2.84 24.05
C GLY A 136 -4.70 -3.38 25.49
N GLU A 137 -5.85 -3.50 26.17
CA GLU A 137 -5.91 -4.06 27.53
C GLU A 137 -5.53 -5.54 27.58
N ALA A 138 -5.93 -6.33 26.58
CA ALA A 138 -5.56 -7.75 26.48
C ALA A 138 -4.06 -7.92 26.25
N MET A 139 -3.48 -7.17 25.32
CA MET A 139 -2.04 -7.17 25.05
C MET A 139 -1.23 -6.69 26.25
N PHE A 140 -1.70 -5.66 26.96
CA PHE A 140 -1.06 -5.18 28.17
C PHE A 140 -1.04 -6.26 29.27
N ARG A 141 -2.18 -6.91 29.52
CA ARG A 141 -2.25 -8.03 30.48
C ARG A 141 -1.37 -9.22 30.08
N ALA A 142 -1.17 -9.43 28.79
CA ALA A 142 -0.32 -10.48 28.24
C ALA A 142 1.18 -10.15 28.29
N GLY A 143 1.59 -8.98 28.81
CA GLY A 143 2.99 -8.58 28.89
C GLY A 143 3.63 -8.28 27.54
N ALA A 144 2.85 -7.72 26.60
CA ALA A 144 3.31 -7.48 25.23
C ALA A 144 4.56 -6.59 25.16
N ALA A 145 4.67 -5.59 26.03
CA ALA A 145 5.79 -4.66 26.03
C ALA A 145 7.09 -5.36 26.46
N GLU A 146 7.03 -6.14 27.53
CA GLU A 146 8.15 -6.91 28.06
C GLU A 146 8.61 -7.98 27.06
N ALA A 147 7.66 -8.77 26.55
CA ALA A 147 7.96 -9.83 25.58
C ALA A 147 8.57 -9.28 24.28
N THR A 148 8.17 -8.07 23.85
CA THR A 148 8.75 -7.41 22.68
C THR A 148 10.16 -6.88 22.95
N ALA A 149 10.41 -6.36 24.15
CA ALA A 149 11.73 -5.83 24.53
C ALA A 149 12.80 -6.94 24.64
N GLU A 150 12.39 -8.16 24.99
CA GLU A 150 13.28 -9.31 25.17
C GLU A 150 13.55 -10.11 23.87
N ALA A 151 12.82 -9.84 22.79
CA ALA A 151 12.87 -10.58 21.52
C ALA A 151 13.88 -10.01 20.50
#